data_AF-A0A6I5CBN2-F1
#
_entry.id   AF-A0A6I5CBN2-F1
#
_cell.length_a   1.000
_cell.length_b   1.000
_cell.length_c   1.000
_cell.angle_alpha   90.00
_cell.angle_beta   90.00
_cell.angle_gamma   90.00
#
_symmetry.space_group_name_H-M   'P 1'
#
loop_
_entity.id
_entity.type
_entity.pdbx_description
1 polymer ?
#
loop_
_entity_poly.entity_id
_entity_poly.type
_entity_poly.pdbx_seq_one_letter_code
_entity_poly.pdbx_strand_id
1 'polypeptide(L)' 'MKSTRQPRKRGADRTAFGERLRAEYYAGSSIRNLADRTGYAYGTVRTLLLDVGTVLRKRGGGRPRPVPEQDQ' A
#
# COMPACT_ATOMS: atom_id res chain seq x y z
N MET A 1 8.37 -14.84 -3.17
CA MET A 1 7.45 -13.68 -3.22
C MET A 1 6.22 -14.10 -4.00
N LYS A 2 5.03 -14.14 -3.39
CA LYS A 2 3.81 -14.64 -4.06
C LYS A 2 3.31 -13.57 -5.03
N SER A 3 3.72 -13.64 -6.30
CA SER A 3 3.11 -12.85 -7.37
C SER A 3 1.88 -13.58 -7.87
N THR A 4 0.81 -13.52 -7.07
CA THR A 4 -0.52 -13.93 -7.54
C THR A 4 -1.10 -12.70 -8.22
N ARG A 5 -1.05 -12.65 -9.55
CA ARG A 5 -1.66 -11.58 -10.34
C ARG A 5 -3.18 -11.67 -10.16
N GLN A 6 -3.69 -11.07 -9.10
CA GLN A 6 -5.11 -11.15 -8.77
C GLN A 6 -5.92 -10.37 -9.82
N PRO A 7 -7.07 -10.90 -10.28
CA PRO A 7 -7.87 -10.24 -11.29
C PRO A 7 -8.27 -8.84 -10.84
N ARG A 8 -8.24 -7.90 -11.80
CA ARG A 8 -8.61 -6.51 -11.55
C ARG A 8 -10.08 -6.46 -11.13
N LYS A 9 -10.35 -6.00 -9.91
CA LYS A 9 -11.70 -5.60 -9.47
C LYS A 9 -12.18 -4.46 -10.37
N ARG A 10 -13.42 -4.52 -10.84
CA ARG A 10 -14.00 -3.54 -11.79
C ARG A 10 -14.83 -2.50 -11.03
N GLY A 11 -14.75 -1.24 -11.48
CA GLY A 11 -15.62 -0.12 -11.07
C GLY A 11 -16.02 -0.11 -9.60
N ALA A 12 -17.27 -0.43 -9.32
CA ALA A 12 -17.87 -0.38 -7.98
C ALA A 12 -17.19 -1.31 -6.97
N ASP A 13 -16.79 -2.53 -7.36
CA ASP A 13 -16.11 -3.48 -6.46
C ASP A 13 -14.75 -2.96 -6.02
N ARG A 14 -14.09 -2.18 -6.89
CA ARG A 14 -12.79 -1.61 -6.63
C ARG A 14 -12.89 -0.46 -5.63
N THR A 15 -13.87 0.41 -5.81
CA THR A 15 -14.15 1.52 -4.90
C THR A 15 -14.57 1.01 -3.52
N ALA A 16 -15.52 0.07 -3.45
CA ALA A 16 -15.96 -0.51 -2.18
C ALA A 16 -14.81 -1.20 -1.43
N PHE A 17 -13.93 -1.89 -2.16
CA PHE A 17 -12.74 -2.50 -1.56
C PHE A 17 -11.71 -1.46 -1.09
N GLY A 18 -11.51 -0.39 -1.85
CA GLY A 18 -10.67 0.75 -1.46
C GLY A 18 -11.17 1.44 -0.18
N GLU A 19 -12.49 1.66 -0.06
CA GLU A 19 -13.11 2.25 1.14
C GLU A 19 -12.93 1.34 2.37
N ARG A 20 -13.03 0.02 2.22
CA ARG A 20 -12.75 -0.92 3.31
C ARG A 20 -11.28 -0.86 3.76
N LEU A 21 -10.36 -0.79 2.80
CA LEU A 21 -8.93 -0.64 3.09
C LEU A 21 -8.63 0.70 3.77
N ARG A 22 -9.33 1.76 3.36
CA ARG A 22 -9.23 3.10 3.94
C ARG A 22 -9.63 3.10 5.41
N ALA A 23 -10.73 2.44 5.77
CA ALA A 23 -11.17 2.34 7.17
C ALA A 23 -10.09 1.68 8.06
N GLU A 24 -9.54 0.54 7.62
CA GLU A 24 -8.46 -0.16 8.33
C GLU A 24 -7.16 0.68 8.40
N TYR A 25 -6.86 1.41 7.33
CA TYR A 25 -5.71 2.34 7.30
C TYR A 25 -5.85 3.46 8.33
N TYR A 26 -7.04 4.06 8.45
CA TYR A 26 -7.31 5.08 9.45
C TYR A 26 -7.35 4.53 10.87
N ALA A 27 -7.76 3.27 11.05
CA ALA A 27 -7.67 2.55 12.32
C ALA A 27 -6.22 2.29 12.77
N GLY A 28 -5.21 2.60 11.94
CA GLY A 28 -3.80 2.52 12.29
C GLY A 28 -3.04 1.40 11.58
N SER A 29 -3.69 0.60 10.71
CA SER A 29 -2.98 -0.39 9.91
C SER A 29 -2.05 0.25 8.90
N SER A 30 -0.85 -0.30 8.75
CA SER A 30 0.07 0.11 7.69
C SER A 30 -0.34 -0.49 6.34
N ILE A 31 0.06 0.15 5.23
CA ILE A 31 -0.20 -0.37 3.87
C ILE A 31 0.40 -1.78 3.69
N ARG A 32 1.52 -2.09 4.35
CA ARG A 32 2.08 -3.46 4.37
C ARG A 32 1.17 -4.45 5.09
N ASN A 33 0.69 -4.10 6.28
CA ASN A 33 -0.21 -4.97 7.03
C ASN A 33 -1.52 -5.21 6.25
N LEU A 34 -2.03 -4.20 5.56
CA LEU A 34 -3.18 -4.32 4.67
C LEU A 34 -2.89 -5.26 3.48
N ALA A 35 -1.72 -5.14 2.87
CA ALA A 35 -1.27 -6.03 1.80
C ALA A 35 -1.18 -7.48 2.27
N ASP A 36 -0.56 -7.73 3.42
CA ASP A 36 -0.41 -9.07 3.98
C ASP A 36 -1.76 -9.69 4.36
N ARG A 37 -2.65 -8.91 4.98
CA ARG A 37 -4.01 -9.35 5.37
C ARG A 37 -4.91 -9.63 4.17
N THR A 38 -4.81 -8.82 3.13
CA THR A 38 -5.69 -8.95 1.95
C THR A 38 -5.11 -9.84 0.86
N GLY A 39 -3.83 -10.22 0.96
CA GLY A 39 -3.10 -10.99 -0.06
C GLY A 39 -2.75 -10.17 -1.30
N TYR A 40 -3.03 -8.87 -1.32
CA TYR A 40 -2.71 -7.98 -2.44
C TYR A 40 -1.29 -7.42 -2.31
N ALA A 41 -0.67 -7.12 -3.44
CA ALA A 41 0.62 -6.44 -3.44
C ALA A 41 0.51 -5.03 -2.83
N TYR A 42 1.57 -4.58 -2.16
CA TYR A 42 1.68 -3.23 -1.59
C TYR A 42 1.31 -2.13 -2.61
N GLY A 43 1.81 -2.25 -3.85
CA GLY A 43 1.49 -1.29 -4.91
C GLY A 43 0.00 -1.26 -5.24
N THR A 44 -0.66 -2.41 -5.27
CA THR A 44 -2.11 -2.51 -5.51
C THR A 44 -2.90 -1.87 -4.38
N VAL A 45 -2.58 -2.18 -3.13
CA VAL A 45 -3.23 -1.57 -1.96
C VAL A 45 -3.02 -0.06 -1.95
N ARG A 46 -1.79 0.40 -2.22
CA ARG A 46 -1.49 1.84 -2.33
C ARG A 46 -2.35 2.51 -3.41
N THR A 47 -2.45 1.92 -4.59
CA THR A 47 -3.26 2.48 -5.68
C THR A 47 -4.73 2.52 -5.29
N LEU A 48 -5.27 1.47 -4.65
CA LEU A 48 -6.66 1.42 -4.20
C LEU A 48 -6.97 2.52 -3.17
N LEU A 49 -6.06 2.75 -2.22
CA LEU A 49 -6.20 3.83 -1.25
C LEU A 49 -6.21 5.20 -1.93
N LEU A 50 -5.35 5.43 -2.92
CA LEU A 50 -5.32 6.68 -3.69
C LEU A 50 -6.57 6.87 -4.55
N ASP A 51 -7.11 5.79 -5.12
CA ASP A 51 -8.33 5.79 -5.95
C ASP A 51 -9.56 6.32 -5.19
N VAL A 52 -9.64 5.98 -3.90
CA VAL A 52 -10.70 6.46 -2.99
C VAL A 52 -10.34 7.76 -2.27
N GLY A 53 -9.29 8.46 -2.72
CA GLY A 53 -8.87 9.75 -2.17
C GLY A 53 -8.27 9.68 -0.76
N THR A 54 -7.74 8.52 -0.35
CA THR A 54 -7.10 8.39 0.97
C THR A 54 -5.83 9.23 1.04
N VAL A 55 -5.74 10.08 2.07
CA VAL A 55 -4.52 10.81 2.38
C VAL A 55 -3.52 9.87 3.04
N LEU A 56 -2.54 9.42 2.27
CA LEU A 56 -1.47 8.56 2.79
C LEU A 56 -0.61 9.36 3.77
N ARG A 57 -0.47 8.83 5.00
CA ARG A 57 0.49 9.29 6.00
C ARG A 57 1.86 9.38 5.34
N LYS A 58 2.54 10.51 5.59
CA LYS A 58 3.91 10.74 5.14
C LYS A 58 4.74 9.50 5.53
N ARG A 59 5.35 8.84 4.54
CA ARG A 59 6.28 7.74 4.83
C ARG A 59 7.35 8.32 5.75
N GLY A 60 7.43 7.82 6.98
CA GLY A 60 8.61 8.04 7.83
C GLY A 60 9.82 7.65 6.98
N GLY A 61 10.78 8.56 6.88
CA GLY A 61 11.82 8.61 5.83
C GLY A 61 12.25 7.22 5.37
N GLY A 62 12.20 6.99 4.06
CA GLY A 62 12.91 5.85 3.50
C GLY A 62 14.32 5.86 4.06
N ARG A 63 14.80 4.72 4.55
CA ARG A 63 16.18 4.59 5.06
C ARG A 63 17.09 5.34 4.09
N PRO A 64 17.85 6.35 4.53
CA PRO A 64 18.84 6.96 3.66
C PRO A 64 19.66 5.83 3.05
N ARG A 65 19.91 5.87 1.75
CA ARG A 65 20.94 4.99 1.17
C ARG A 65 22.21 5.28 1.98
N PRO A 66 22.86 4.29 2.60
CA PRO A 66 24.21 4.52 3.10
C PRO A 66 25.01 4.97 1.88
N VAL A 67 25.54 6.19 1.95
CA VAL A 67 26.62 6.59 1.05
C VAL A 67 27.76 5.61 1.36
N PRO A 68 28.27 4.84 0.39
CA PRO A 68 29.51 4.12 0.61
C PRO A 68 30.58 5.19 0.81
N GLU A 69 31.12 5.25 2.02
CA GLU A 69 32.36 5.96 2.34
C GLU A 69 33.43 5.41 1.38
N GLN A 70 33.70 6.14 0.31
CA GLN A 70 34.89 5.92 -0.50
C GLN A 70 36.01 6.60 0.28
N ASP A 71 36.56 5.89 1.26
CA ASP A 71 37.90 6.15 1.75
C ASP A 71 38.87 5.52 0.76
N GLN A 72 39.37 6.34 -0.18
CA GLN A 72 40.74 6.28 -0.69
C GLN A 72 41.11 7.55 -1.47
#